data_AF-A0A1F8HDI1-F1
#
_entry.id   AF-A0A1F8HDI1-F1
#
_cell.length_a   1.000
_cell.length_b   1.000
_cell.length_c   1.000
_cell.angle_alpha   90.00
_cell.angle_beta   90.00
_cell.angle_gamma   90.00
#
_symmetry.space_group_name_H-M   'P 1'
#
loop_
_entity.id
_entity.type
_entity.pdbx_description
1 polymer ?
#
loop_
_entity_poly.entity_id
_entity_poly.type
_entity_poly.pdbx_seq_one_letter_code
_entity_poly.pdbx_strand_id
1 'polypeptide(L)'
;MEGLTLIKELTAEEVFETWRKIEENLEHWKSFWKAKGFNSWEEWRRKTHASVLDKKLSWNLYQVKEPIAIIPEWYGGMFHGWAKWFYPVLSEQPPKLKELLTHPGVHNHWWIQKITDNFESPTTISAVCMPSGDIIIVEGMHRACALALMAHEKRTTNIELFVMLTDWPDNVPPKLGTGWDK
;
A
#
# COMPACT_ATOMS: atom_id res chain seq x y z
N MET A 1 -18.13 -0.79 6.02
CA MET A 1 -16.88 -1.56 6.21
C MET A 1 -16.66 -1.75 7.69
N GLU A 2 -16.62 -3.00 8.15
CA GLU A 2 -16.40 -3.32 9.56
C GLU A 2 -14.96 -2.93 9.98
N GLY A 3 -14.78 -2.43 11.20
CA GLY A 3 -13.47 -2.09 11.74
C GLY A 3 -12.84 -0.76 11.24
N LEU A 4 -13.56 0.03 10.43
CA LEU A 4 -13.13 1.35 9.96
C LEU A 4 -14.04 2.46 10.48
N THR A 5 -13.44 3.53 11.01
CA THR A 5 -14.15 4.74 11.45
C THR A 5 -13.79 5.91 10.55
N LEU A 6 -14.78 6.52 9.88
CA LEU A 6 -14.55 7.68 9.01
C LEU A 6 -14.09 8.88 9.85
N ILE A 7 -13.01 9.52 9.42
CA ILE A 7 -12.46 10.73 10.04
C ILE A 7 -12.83 11.96 9.23
N LYS A 8 -12.56 11.93 7.91
CA LYS A 8 -12.88 13.03 6.99
C LYS A 8 -12.82 12.60 5.54
N GLU A 9 -13.43 13.39 4.66
CA GLU A 9 -13.23 13.31 3.22
C GLU A 9 -11.85 13.89 2.83
N LEU A 10 -11.32 13.45 1.69
CA LEU A 10 -10.05 13.89 1.12
C LEU A 10 -10.18 14.15 -0.37
N THR A 11 -9.39 15.09 -0.87
CA THR A 11 -9.09 15.24 -2.29
C THR A 11 -7.91 14.34 -2.70
N ALA A 12 -7.82 13.99 -3.99
CA ALA A 12 -6.66 13.27 -4.51
C ALA A 12 -5.33 14.01 -4.26
N GLU A 13 -5.35 15.34 -4.26
CA GLU A 13 -4.14 16.13 -3.98
C GLU A 13 -3.77 16.10 -2.49
N GLU A 14 -4.73 16.06 -1.56
CA GLU A 14 -4.41 15.84 -0.13
C GLU A 14 -3.81 14.44 0.11
N VAL A 15 -4.28 13.42 -0.62
CA VAL A 15 -3.69 12.08 -0.59
C VAL A 15 -2.25 12.13 -1.07
N PHE A 16 -2.02 12.78 -2.23
CA PHE A 16 -0.68 12.91 -2.79
C PHE A 16 0.28 13.71 -1.88
N GLU A 17 -0.19 14.81 -1.31
CA GLU A 17 0.58 15.63 -0.36
C GLU A 17 0.93 14.87 0.93
N THR A 18 0.04 13.97 1.37
CA THR A 18 0.34 13.05 2.48
C THR A 18 1.53 12.14 2.15
N TRP A 19 1.57 11.58 0.94
CA TRP A 19 2.71 10.79 0.49
C TRP A 19 3.99 11.62 0.37
N ARG A 20 3.89 12.85 -0.16
CA ARG A 20 5.04 13.75 -0.34
C ARG A 20 5.74 14.03 0.99
N LYS A 21 4.96 14.39 2.02
CA LYS A 21 5.47 14.67 3.37
C LYS A 21 6.23 13.50 3.98
N ILE A 22 5.80 12.28 3.70
CA ILE A 22 6.40 11.05 4.25
C ILE A 22 7.65 10.67 3.47
N GLU A 23 7.64 10.80 2.14
CA GLU A 23 8.62 10.10 1.29
C GLU A 23 9.63 10.99 0.56
N GLU A 24 9.28 12.23 0.21
CA GLU A 24 10.07 13.03 -0.74
C GLU A 24 11.51 13.28 -0.26
N ASN A 25 11.67 13.42 1.06
CA ASN A 25 12.96 13.67 1.71
C ASN A 25 13.72 12.39 2.11
N LEU A 26 13.20 11.20 1.81
CA LEU A 26 13.88 9.94 2.12
C LEU A 26 14.93 9.63 1.04
N GLU A 27 16.21 9.71 1.41
CA GLU A 27 17.34 9.61 0.46
C GLU A 27 17.34 8.28 -0.33
N HIS A 28 16.81 7.19 0.24
CA HIS A 28 16.76 5.89 -0.44
C HIS A 28 15.82 5.88 -1.66
N TRP A 29 14.82 6.77 -1.73
CA TRP A 29 13.97 6.88 -2.93
C TRP A 29 14.68 7.56 -4.08
N LYS A 30 15.62 8.47 -3.79
CA LYS A 30 16.35 9.27 -4.78
C LYS A 30 17.11 8.42 -5.78
N SER A 31 17.80 7.38 -5.32
CA SER A 31 18.49 6.46 -6.23
C SER A 31 17.51 5.66 -7.07
N PHE A 32 16.36 5.27 -6.51
CA PHE A 32 15.35 4.46 -7.17
C PHE A 32 14.68 5.19 -8.35
N TRP A 33 14.15 6.40 -8.13
CA TRP A 33 13.47 7.13 -9.20
C TRP A 33 14.45 7.68 -10.25
N LYS A 34 15.68 8.04 -9.88
CA LYS A 34 16.73 8.40 -10.85
C LYS A 34 17.10 7.22 -11.75
N ALA A 35 17.28 6.02 -11.18
CA ALA A 35 17.57 4.81 -11.96
C ALA A 35 16.44 4.44 -12.94
N LYS A 36 15.22 4.90 -12.66
CA LYS A 36 14.05 4.74 -13.53
C LYS A 36 13.91 5.86 -14.58
N GLY A 37 14.80 6.85 -14.57
CA GLY A 37 14.83 7.95 -15.55
C GLY A 37 13.94 9.15 -15.22
N PHE A 38 13.44 9.25 -13.98
CA PHE A 38 12.64 10.40 -13.55
C PHE A 38 13.52 11.53 -13.00
N ASN A 39 13.05 12.77 -13.13
CA ASN A 39 13.77 13.97 -12.66
C ASN A 39 13.47 14.32 -11.20
N SER A 40 12.33 13.88 -10.68
CA SER A 40 11.91 14.12 -9.30
C SER A 40 11.12 12.94 -8.72
N TRP A 41 10.99 12.94 -7.38
CA TRP A 41 10.12 12.01 -6.67
C TRP A 41 8.66 12.15 -7.13
N GLU A 42 8.19 13.39 -7.31
CA GLU A 42 6.81 13.67 -7.73
C GLU A 42 6.51 13.09 -9.12
N GLU A 43 7.39 13.34 -10.10
CA GLU A 43 7.22 12.83 -11.46
C GLU A 43 7.07 11.30 -11.46
N TRP A 44 7.94 10.63 -10.69
CA TRP A 44 7.89 9.18 -10.51
C TRP A 44 6.61 8.71 -9.82
N ARG A 45 6.21 9.35 -8.72
CA ARG A 45 5.04 8.91 -7.94
C ARG A 45 3.74 9.13 -8.68
N ARG A 46 3.55 10.29 -9.32
CA ARG A 46 2.39 10.57 -10.17
C ARG A 46 2.32 9.57 -11.32
N LYS A 47 3.44 9.31 -12.01
CA LYS A 47 3.46 8.30 -13.08
C LYS A 47 3.13 6.89 -12.60
N THR A 48 3.62 6.51 -11.42
CA THR A 48 3.41 5.17 -10.84
C THR A 48 1.96 4.95 -10.40
N HIS A 49 1.29 6.00 -9.91
CA HIS A 49 -0.08 5.91 -9.36
C HIS A 49 -1.12 6.61 -10.25
N ALA A 50 -0.77 6.91 -11.51
CA ALA A 50 -1.63 7.60 -12.47
C ALA A 50 -3.02 6.95 -12.57
N SER A 51 -3.09 5.61 -12.56
CA SER A 51 -4.35 4.87 -12.61
C SER A 51 -5.31 5.23 -11.47
N VAL A 52 -4.80 5.65 -10.30
CA VAL A 52 -5.62 6.02 -9.14
C VAL A 52 -5.73 7.54 -9.00
N LEU A 53 -4.64 8.29 -9.19
CA LEU A 53 -4.61 9.74 -9.00
C LEU A 53 -5.30 10.53 -10.12
N ASP A 54 -5.25 10.04 -11.36
CA ASP A 54 -5.84 10.75 -12.50
C ASP A 54 -7.35 10.48 -12.63
N LYS A 55 -7.85 9.45 -11.94
CA LYS A 55 -9.29 9.17 -11.85
C LYS A 55 -9.94 10.11 -10.83
N LYS A 56 -11.17 10.56 -11.16
CA LYS A 56 -12.01 11.35 -10.26
C LYS A 56 -12.65 10.46 -9.20
N LEU A 57 -11.85 10.04 -8.22
CA LEU A 57 -12.28 9.16 -7.13
C LEU A 57 -12.59 9.97 -5.87
N SER A 58 -13.55 9.50 -5.08
CA SER A 58 -13.92 10.10 -3.78
C SER A 58 -13.09 9.47 -2.68
N TRP A 59 -12.10 10.19 -2.18
CA TRP A 59 -11.21 9.70 -1.13
C TRP A 59 -11.73 10.05 0.27
N ASN A 60 -11.42 9.17 1.22
CA ASN A 60 -11.80 9.30 2.61
C ASN A 60 -10.66 8.83 3.50
N LEU A 61 -10.45 9.49 4.63
CA LEU A 61 -9.55 9.07 5.67
C LEU A 61 -10.33 8.29 6.73
N TYR A 62 -9.91 7.06 7.01
CA TYR A 62 -10.46 6.24 8.09
C TYR A 62 -9.40 5.90 9.13
N GLN A 63 -9.80 5.76 10.38
CA GLN A 63 -9.01 5.11 11.41
C GLN A 63 -9.34 3.61 11.43
N VAL A 64 -8.32 2.77 11.57
CA VAL A 64 -8.44 1.31 11.63
C VAL A 64 -8.43 0.86 13.09
N LYS A 65 -9.50 0.20 13.55
CA LYS A 65 -9.70 -0.13 14.98
C LYS A 65 -8.71 -1.18 15.51
N GLU A 66 -8.38 -2.17 14.70
CA GLU A 66 -7.48 -3.28 15.06
C GLU A 66 -6.53 -3.60 13.89
N PRO A 67 -5.51 -2.76 13.65
CA PRO A 67 -4.70 -2.85 12.42
C PRO A 67 -4.03 -4.21 12.22
N ILE A 68 -3.53 -4.82 13.31
CA ILE A 68 -2.86 -6.12 13.28
C ILE A 68 -3.84 -7.26 12.91
N ALA A 69 -5.13 -7.12 13.20
CA ALA A 69 -6.13 -8.12 12.84
C ALA A 69 -6.73 -7.86 11.44
N ILE A 70 -6.93 -6.59 11.09
CA ILE A 70 -7.66 -6.19 9.88
C ILE A 70 -6.76 -6.20 8.63
N ILE A 71 -5.58 -5.57 8.71
CA ILE A 71 -4.71 -5.39 7.54
C ILE A 71 -4.25 -6.71 6.92
N PRO A 72 -3.91 -7.78 7.66
CA PRO A 72 -3.48 -9.03 7.04
C PRO A 72 -4.55 -9.69 6.15
N GLU A 73 -5.83 -9.35 6.33
CA GLU A 73 -6.94 -9.84 5.51
C GLU A 73 -7.13 -9.07 4.20
N TRP A 74 -6.50 -7.91 4.07
CA TRP A 74 -6.52 -7.13 2.83
C TRP A 74 -5.55 -7.69 1.80
N TYR A 75 -5.75 -7.32 0.55
CA TYR A 75 -4.90 -7.75 -0.55
C TYR A 75 -3.71 -6.81 -0.74
N GLY A 76 -2.59 -7.39 -1.15
CA GLY A 76 -1.43 -6.62 -1.61
C GLY A 76 -1.79 -5.74 -2.82
N GLY A 77 -0.90 -4.85 -3.23
CA GLY A 77 -1.12 -4.00 -4.38
C GLY A 77 -0.63 -4.62 -5.68
N MET A 78 -1.29 -4.29 -6.79
CA MET A 78 -0.77 -4.63 -8.12
C MET A 78 0.34 -3.67 -8.53
N PHE A 79 1.48 -3.74 -7.84
CA PHE A 79 2.71 -3.07 -8.26
C PHE A 79 3.52 -4.01 -9.14
N HIS A 80 4.00 -3.55 -10.30
CA HIS A 80 4.73 -4.41 -11.25
C HIS A 80 5.91 -5.16 -10.59
N GLY A 81 6.66 -4.48 -9.69
CA GLY A 81 7.76 -5.10 -8.95
C GLY A 81 7.29 -6.20 -7.99
N TRP A 82 6.21 -5.97 -7.24
CA TRP A 82 5.69 -6.97 -6.30
C TRP A 82 5.11 -8.17 -7.05
N ALA A 83 4.32 -7.92 -8.08
CA ALA A 83 3.72 -8.96 -8.90
C ALA A 83 4.77 -9.85 -9.58
N LYS A 84 5.83 -9.24 -10.11
CA LYS A 84 6.92 -9.99 -10.77
C LYS A 84 7.68 -10.92 -9.83
N TRP A 85 7.95 -10.48 -8.59
CA TRP A 85 8.92 -11.14 -7.72
C TRP A 85 8.33 -11.96 -6.60
N PHE A 86 7.07 -11.70 -6.22
CA PHE A 86 6.48 -12.28 -5.01
C PHE A 86 5.14 -12.96 -5.23
N TYR A 87 4.49 -12.77 -6.39
CA TYR A 87 3.19 -13.39 -6.65
C TYR A 87 3.39 -14.71 -7.40
N PRO A 88 2.72 -15.80 -6.98
CA PRO A 88 3.00 -17.16 -7.47
C PRO A 88 2.72 -17.35 -8.97
N VAL A 89 1.82 -16.52 -9.54
CA VAL A 89 1.54 -16.36 -10.97
C VAL A 89 1.18 -14.88 -11.15
N LEU A 90 1.35 -14.28 -12.34
CA LEU A 90 0.76 -12.98 -12.69
C LEU A 90 -0.77 -13.12 -12.63
N SER A 91 -1.32 -13.04 -11.42
CA SER A 91 -2.72 -13.21 -11.12
C SER A 91 -3.47 -11.93 -11.45
N GLU A 92 -4.74 -12.08 -11.82
CA GLU A 92 -5.64 -10.95 -12.03
C GLU A 92 -5.91 -10.18 -10.72
N GLN A 93 -5.71 -10.85 -9.58
CA GLN A 93 -5.83 -10.29 -8.23
C GLN A 93 -4.58 -10.58 -7.40
N PRO A 94 -4.02 -9.60 -6.68
CA PRO A 94 -2.90 -9.82 -5.76
C PRO A 94 -3.32 -10.77 -4.61
N PRO A 95 -2.40 -11.49 -3.95
CA PRO A 95 -2.73 -12.33 -2.79
C PRO A 95 -3.06 -11.49 -1.55
N LYS A 96 -3.71 -12.10 -0.55
CA LYS A 96 -3.85 -11.46 0.76
C LYS A 96 -2.49 -11.24 1.40
N LEU A 97 -2.36 -10.20 2.22
CA LEU A 97 -1.09 -9.87 2.88
C LEU A 97 -0.61 -11.01 3.79
N LYS A 98 -1.51 -11.69 4.51
CA LYS A 98 -1.16 -12.87 5.31
C LYS A 98 -0.62 -14.03 4.47
N GLU A 99 -1.13 -14.22 3.26
CA GLU A 99 -0.70 -15.28 2.34
C GLU A 99 0.64 -14.94 1.72
N LEU A 100 0.87 -13.65 1.44
CA LEU A 100 2.11 -13.15 0.87
C LEU A 100 3.33 -13.41 1.78
N LEU A 101 3.14 -13.51 3.09
CA LEU A 101 4.19 -13.89 4.05
C LEU A 101 4.70 -15.33 3.88
N THR A 102 3.95 -16.20 3.21
CA THR A 102 4.45 -17.55 2.89
C THR A 102 5.59 -17.51 1.87
N HIS A 103 5.74 -16.39 1.14
CA HIS A 103 6.86 -16.17 0.22
C HIS A 103 8.13 -15.78 1.00
N PRO A 104 9.23 -16.56 0.92
CA PRO A 104 10.45 -16.28 1.68
C PRO A 104 11.06 -14.90 1.39
N GLY A 105 10.92 -14.43 0.15
CA GLY A 105 11.39 -13.09 -0.27
C GLY A 105 10.63 -11.93 0.36
N VAL A 106 9.43 -12.17 0.91
CA VAL A 106 8.65 -11.18 1.66
C VAL A 106 8.90 -11.36 3.15
N HIS A 107 8.80 -12.59 3.66
CA HIS A 107 9.07 -12.90 5.07
C HIS A 107 10.45 -12.43 5.53
N ASN A 108 11.49 -12.66 4.71
CA ASN A 108 12.87 -12.30 5.03
C ASN A 108 13.28 -10.93 4.43
N HIS A 109 12.35 -10.15 3.90
CA HIS A 109 12.71 -8.88 3.28
C HIS A 109 13.24 -7.92 4.35
N TRP A 110 14.51 -7.54 4.24
CA TRP A 110 15.22 -6.75 5.27
C TRP A 110 14.47 -5.46 5.65
N TRP A 111 13.83 -4.79 4.69
CA TRP A 111 13.07 -3.56 4.97
C TRP A 111 11.74 -3.84 5.71
N ILE A 112 11.08 -4.96 5.43
CA ILE A 112 9.84 -5.34 6.12
C ILE A 112 10.16 -5.72 7.56
N GLN A 113 11.22 -6.50 7.75
CA GLN A 113 11.76 -6.83 9.07
C GLN A 113 12.11 -5.57 9.87
N LYS A 114 12.84 -4.62 9.25
CA LYS A 114 13.19 -3.34 9.89
C LYS A 114 11.96 -2.54 10.34
N ILE A 115 10.91 -2.46 9.52
CA ILE A 115 9.65 -1.78 9.87
C ILE A 115 8.93 -2.56 10.98
N THR A 116 8.93 -3.89 10.93
CA THR A 116 8.28 -4.75 11.94
C THR A 116 8.91 -4.54 13.32
N ASP A 117 10.23 -4.37 13.37
CA ASP A 117 10.96 -4.14 14.62
C ASP A 117 10.87 -2.69 15.13
N ASN A 118 10.66 -1.73 14.24
CA ASN A 118 10.61 -0.30 14.56
C ASN A 118 9.38 0.35 13.94
N PHE A 119 8.20 -0.20 14.22
CA PHE A 119 6.97 0.26 13.59
C PHE A 119 6.61 1.66 14.10
N GLU A 120 6.67 2.65 13.21
CA GLU A 120 6.31 4.03 13.55
C GLU A 120 4.78 4.18 13.64
N SER A 121 4.30 4.73 14.75
CA SER A 121 2.89 5.04 15.00
C SER A 121 2.77 6.50 15.47
N PRO A 122 1.78 7.27 14.98
CA PRO A 122 0.77 6.89 14.00
C PRO A 122 1.34 6.71 12.58
N THR A 123 0.66 5.93 11.74
CA THR A 123 1.03 5.80 10.32
C THR A 123 -0.19 5.79 9.40
N THR A 124 0.04 6.04 8.11
CA THR A 124 -1.01 6.12 7.09
C THR A 124 -0.66 5.27 5.88
N ILE A 125 -1.58 4.42 5.44
CA ILE A 125 -1.50 3.69 4.16
C ILE A 125 -2.59 4.18 3.20
N SER A 126 -2.49 3.81 1.93
CA SER A 126 -3.58 4.05 0.96
C SER A 126 -4.07 2.75 0.37
N ALA A 127 -5.38 2.65 0.16
CA ALA A 127 -6.02 1.49 -0.43
C ALA A 127 -7.20 1.90 -1.32
N VAL A 128 -7.69 0.94 -2.11
CA VAL A 128 -8.95 1.05 -2.83
C VAL A 128 -9.91 -0.07 -2.39
N CYS A 129 -11.21 0.23 -2.37
CA CYS A 129 -12.28 -0.74 -2.14
C CYS A 129 -12.86 -1.18 -3.49
N MET A 130 -12.73 -2.46 -3.83
CA MET A 130 -13.26 -3.03 -5.07
C MET A 130 -14.79 -3.15 -5.01
N PRO A 131 -15.48 -3.27 -6.16
CA PRO A 131 -16.94 -3.53 -6.18
C PRO A 131 -17.36 -4.81 -5.42
N SER A 132 -16.46 -5.79 -5.28
CA SER A 132 -16.65 -7.00 -4.48
C SER A 132 -16.64 -6.74 -2.95
N GLY A 133 -16.17 -5.58 -2.52
CA GLY A 133 -15.88 -5.26 -1.12
C GLY A 133 -14.44 -5.58 -0.69
N ASP A 134 -13.63 -6.17 -1.57
CA ASP A 134 -12.22 -6.44 -1.29
C ASP A 134 -11.41 -5.13 -1.19
N ILE A 135 -10.49 -5.05 -0.22
CA ILE A 135 -9.61 -3.88 -0.05
C ILE A 135 -8.21 -4.22 -0.56
N ILE A 136 -7.68 -3.37 -1.45
CA ILE A 136 -6.39 -3.55 -2.13
C ILE A 136 -5.46 -2.39 -1.79
N ILE A 137 -4.26 -2.68 -1.30
CA ILE A 137 -3.25 -1.67 -1.00
C ILE A 137 -2.76 -0.97 -2.27
N VAL A 138 -2.73 0.35 -2.29
CA VAL A 138 -2.18 1.17 -3.39
C VAL A 138 -1.04 2.09 -2.97
N GLU A 139 -0.78 2.23 -1.67
CA GLU A 139 0.45 2.80 -1.12
C GLU A 139 0.67 2.19 0.28
N GLY A 140 1.93 1.98 0.67
CA GLY A 140 2.27 1.48 2.00
C GLY A 140 2.48 -0.04 2.05
N MET A 141 2.76 -0.70 0.92
CA MET A 141 2.95 -2.16 0.84
C MET A 141 3.89 -2.74 1.90
N HIS A 142 5.06 -2.13 2.11
CA HIS A 142 6.02 -2.61 3.11
C HIS A 142 5.46 -2.50 4.54
N ARG A 143 4.74 -1.42 4.86
CA ARG A 143 4.09 -1.22 6.17
C ARG A 143 2.94 -2.21 6.37
N ALA A 144 2.15 -2.45 5.33
CA ALA A 144 1.08 -3.43 5.36
C ALA A 144 1.60 -4.87 5.54
N CYS A 145 2.70 -5.22 4.86
CA CYS A 145 3.39 -6.50 5.06
C CYS A 145 4.00 -6.61 6.46
N ALA A 146 4.54 -5.52 7.02
CA ALA A 146 5.05 -5.50 8.39
C ALA A 146 3.93 -5.78 9.40
N LEU A 147 2.75 -5.15 9.24
CA LEU A 147 1.58 -5.46 10.07
C LEU A 147 1.16 -6.93 9.97
N ALA A 148 1.19 -7.49 8.76
CA ALA A 148 0.94 -8.92 8.57
C ALA A 148 1.99 -9.78 9.27
N LEU A 149 3.27 -9.43 9.19
CA LEU A 149 4.34 -10.16 9.87
C LEU A 149 4.20 -10.08 11.39
N MET A 150 3.88 -8.91 11.93
CA MET A 150 3.59 -8.72 13.36
C MET A 150 2.41 -9.59 13.82
N ALA A 151 1.36 -9.68 13.01
CA ALA A 151 0.21 -10.56 13.29
C ALA A 151 0.62 -12.03 13.30
N HIS A 152 1.41 -12.47 12.31
CA HIS A 152 1.92 -13.83 12.20
C HIS A 152 2.79 -14.22 13.40
N GLU A 153 3.65 -13.30 13.84
CA GLU A 153 4.53 -13.45 15.00
C GLU A 153 3.81 -13.23 16.34
N LYS A 154 2.51 -12.93 16.30
CA LYS A 154 1.68 -12.65 17.49
C LYS A 154 2.23 -11.51 18.35
N ARG A 155 2.86 -10.51 17.72
CA ARG A 155 3.32 -9.30 18.42
C ARG A 155 2.12 -8.50 18.89
N THR A 156 2.16 -8.04 20.13
CA THR A 156 1.17 -7.13 20.69
C THR A 156 1.76 -5.74 20.76
N THR A 157 1.16 -4.78 20.05
CA THR A 157 1.48 -3.37 20.18
C THR A 157 0.25 -2.53 19.85
N ASN A 158 0.19 -1.34 20.44
CA ASN A 158 -0.87 -0.38 20.16
C ASN A 158 -0.45 0.43 18.92
N ILE A 159 -1.07 0.14 17.78
CA ILE A 159 -0.79 0.83 16.52
C ILE A 159 -1.98 1.72 16.18
N GLU A 160 -1.70 3.00 16.01
CA GLU A 160 -2.63 3.93 15.41
C GLU A 160 -2.38 3.95 13.89
N LEU A 161 -3.31 3.36 13.13
CA LEU A 161 -3.25 3.30 11.69
C LEU A 161 -4.42 4.05 11.07
N PHE A 162 -4.09 4.90 10.10
CA PHE A 162 -5.04 5.53 9.20
C PHE A 162 -4.96 4.91 7.80
N VAL A 163 -6.09 4.84 7.12
CA VAL A 163 -6.16 4.45 5.71
C VAL A 163 -6.83 5.56 4.92
N MET A 164 -6.15 6.03 3.88
CA MET A 164 -6.77 6.81 2.81
C MET A 164 -7.38 5.81 1.83
N LEU A 165 -8.71 5.79 1.76
CA LEU A 165 -9.48 4.77 1.05
C LEU A 165 -10.42 5.44 0.05
N THR A 166 -10.60 4.81 -1.10
CA THR A 166 -11.56 5.24 -2.11
C THR A 166 -12.20 4.03 -2.79
N ASP A 167 -13.42 4.19 -3.28
CA ASP A 167 -14.11 3.15 -4.05
C ASP A 167 -13.54 3.07 -5.47
N TRP A 168 -13.25 1.86 -5.92
CA TRP A 168 -12.71 1.59 -7.23
C TRP A 168 -13.85 1.20 -8.20
N PRO A 169 -13.95 1.84 -9.37
CA PRO A 169 -15.08 1.63 -10.27
C PRO A 169 -14.99 0.35 -11.10
N ASP A 170 -13.80 -0.23 -11.25
CA ASP A 170 -13.57 -1.36 -12.16
C ASP A 170 -13.52 -2.69 -11.38
N ASN A 171 -13.87 -3.81 -12.03
CA ASN A 171 -13.74 -5.15 -11.44
C ASN A 171 -12.31 -5.71 -11.48
N VAL A 172 -11.35 -4.92 -11.95
CA VAL A 172 -9.93 -5.30 -12.05
C VAL A 172 -9.11 -4.34 -11.18
N PRO A 173 -8.18 -4.83 -10.35
CA PRO A 173 -7.35 -3.98 -9.51
C PRO A 173 -6.54 -2.94 -10.30
N PRO A 174 -6.28 -1.74 -9.72
CA PRO A 174 -5.42 -0.76 -10.36
C PRO A 174 -4.00 -1.31 -10.52
N LYS A 175 -3.53 -1.43 -11.76
CA LYS A 175 -2.13 -1.70 -12.05
C LYS A 175 -1.29 -0.44 -11.76
N LEU A 176 -0.27 -0.60 -10.92
CA LEU A 176 0.60 0.46 -10.43
C LEU A 176 2.02 0.27 -10.96
N GLY A 177 2.64 1.37 -11.38
CA GLY A 177 3.95 1.39 -12.00
C GLY A 177 3.95 1.07 -13.50
N THR A 178 5.15 1.05 -14.08
CA THR A 178 5.36 0.82 -15.51
C THR A 178 5.82 -0.61 -15.80
N GLY A 179 5.56 -1.09 -17.02
CA GLY A 179 6.03 -2.39 -17.50
C GLY A 179 5.00 -3.52 -17.53
N TRP A 180 3.72 -3.21 -17.40
CA TRP A 180 2.63 -4.20 -17.46
C TRP A 180 2.33 -4.73 -18.86
N ASP A 181 2.75 -4.02 -19.91
CA ASP A 181 2.46 -4.32 -21.32
C ASP A 181 3.68 -4.90 -22.08
N LYS A 182 4.64 -5.48 -21.37
CA LYS A 182 5.89 -6.01 -21.95
C LYS A 182 5.91 -7.53 -22.04
#